data_AF-A0A6B2LRB7-F1
#
_entry.id   AF-A0A6B2LRB7-F1
#
_cell.length_a   1.000
_cell.length_b   1.000
_cell.length_c   1.000
_cell.angle_alpha   90.00
_cell.angle_beta   90.00
_cell.angle_gamma   90.00
#
_symmetry.space_group_name_H-M   'P 1'
#
loop_
_entity.id
_entity.type
_entity.pdbx_description
1 polymer ?
#
loop_
_entity_poly.entity_id
_entity_poly.type
_entity_poly.pdbx_seq_one_letter_code
_entity_poly.pdbx_strand_id
1 'polypeptide(L)'
;MLDPCPDIRALFIEFDRQYFNSTLGSVEVSWSPKMTLCAGVCQYSRGGYCSIRLSQKLLQFRSKKELRETLLHEMIHAFLFVTHQNRDHDAHGPLFREHMERINRLGGYNISVYHYFTDEVEYY
;
A
#
# COMPACT_ATOMS: atom_id res chain seq x y z
N MET A 1 10.38 8.85 24.55
CA MET A 1 8.97 8.49 24.27
C MET A 1 8.93 8.00 22.84
N LEU A 2 8.66 6.73 22.61
CA LEU A 2 8.57 6.15 21.27
C LEU A 2 7.20 6.52 20.72
N ASP A 3 7.14 7.22 19.59
CA ASP A 3 5.91 7.30 18.80
C ASP A 3 5.42 5.86 18.56
N PRO A 4 4.31 5.42 19.16
CA PRO A 4 3.89 4.02 19.07
C PRO A 4 3.32 3.67 17.70
N CYS A 5 3.20 4.65 16.81
CA CYS A 5 2.67 4.48 15.47
C CYS A 5 3.59 5.18 14.46
N PRO A 6 4.19 4.46 13.50
CA PRO A 6 4.97 5.08 12.45
C PRO A 6 4.11 6.08 11.66
N ASP A 7 4.68 7.24 11.37
CA ASP A 7 4.01 8.29 10.59
C ASP A 7 3.87 7.82 9.13
N ILE A 8 2.74 7.16 8.85
CA ILE A 8 2.39 6.67 7.51
C ILE A 8 2.20 7.81 6.52
N ARG A 9 1.88 9.02 6.99
CA ARG A 9 1.72 10.17 6.09
C ARG A 9 3.08 10.66 5.62
N ALA A 10 4.06 10.74 6.52
CA ALA A 10 5.44 11.05 6.16
C ALA A 10 6.00 10.00 5.18
N LEU A 11 5.81 8.71 5.46
CA LEU A 11 6.24 7.61 4.56
C LEU A 11 5.57 7.71 3.18
N PHE A 12 4.26 7.98 3.15
CA PHE A 12 3.54 8.14 1.90
C PHE A 12 4.10 9.30 1.06
N ILE A 13 4.37 10.46 1.67
CA ILE A 13 4.94 11.63 0.97
C ILE A 13 6.34 11.32 0.44
N GLU A 14 7.17 10.64 1.24
CA GLU A 14 8.51 10.20 0.86
C GLU A 14 8.45 9.27 -0.36
N PHE A 15 7.63 8.22 -0.28
CA PHE A 15 7.49 7.24 -1.34
C PHE A 15 6.84 7.79 -2.61
N ASP A 16 5.87 8.70 -2.50
CA ASP A 16 5.26 9.35 -3.66
C ASP A 16 6.32 10.14 -4.45
N ARG A 17 7.17 10.89 -3.76
CA ARG A 17 8.29 11.61 -4.37
C ARG A 17 9.32 10.65 -4.97
N GLN A 18 9.68 9.60 -4.24
CA GLN A 18 10.77 8.70 -4.62
C GLN A 18 10.40 7.75 -5.77
N TYR A 19 9.17 7.23 -5.77
CA TYR A 19 8.78 6.12 -6.63
C TYR A 19 7.65 6.44 -7.60
N PHE A 20 6.87 7.49 -7.37
CA PHE A 20 5.64 7.80 -8.12
C PHE A 20 5.60 9.22 -8.69
N ASN A 21 6.74 9.92 -8.73
CA ASN A 21 6.88 11.26 -9.32
C ASN A 21 5.90 12.30 -8.76
N SER A 22 5.53 12.19 -7.48
CA SER A 22 4.53 13.06 -6.84
C SER A 22 3.14 13.02 -7.50
N THR A 23 2.77 11.90 -8.12
CA THR A 23 1.50 11.73 -8.84
C THR A 23 0.34 11.42 -7.89
N LEU A 24 0.62 10.98 -6.65
CA LEU A 24 -0.39 10.55 -5.70
C LEU A 24 -0.91 11.66 -4.78
N GLY A 25 -0.71 12.93 -5.15
CA GLY A 25 -1.11 14.09 -4.33
C GLY A 25 -2.60 14.16 -3.97
N SER A 26 -3.48 13.55 -4.78
CA SER A 26 -4.92 13.45 -4.52
C SER A 26 -5.33 12.20 -3.73
N VAL A 27 -4.38 11.34 -3.34
CA VAL A 27 -4.63 10.10 -2.63
C VAL A 27 -4.52 10.33 -1.12
N GLU A 28 -5.53 9.88 -0.39
CA GLU A 28 -5.51 9.89 1.07
C GLU A 28 -4.83 8.62 1.60
N VAL A 29 -4.11 8.72 2.72
CA VAL A 29 -3.59 7.57 3.46
C VAL A 29 -4.04 7.66 4.92
N SER A 30 -4.61 6.59 5.47
CA SER A 30 -5.09 6.56 6.86
C SER A 30 -4.97 5.20 7.52
N TRP A 31 -4.97 5.20 8.86
CA TRP A 31 -5.06 3.98 9.65
C TRP A 31 -6.52 3.54 9.79
N SER A 32 -6.76 2.23 9.71
CA SER A 32 -8.03 1.60 10.04
C SER A 32 -7.91 0.81 11.35
N PRO A 33 -8.65 1.20 12.41
CA PRO A 33 -8.63 0.48 13.69
C PRO A 33 -9.46 -0.81 13.67
N LYS A 34 -10.29 -1.02 12.64
CA LYS A 34 -11.24 -2.14 12.54
C LYS A 34 -10.88 -3.17 11.46
N MET A 35 -9.97 -2.84 10.55
CA MET A 35 -9.61 -3.73 9.44
C MET A 35 -8.80 -4.93 9.94
N THR A 36 -9.28 -6.14 9.67
CA THR A 36 -8.65 -7.40 10.11
C THR A 36 -8.51 -8.44 9.01
N LEU A 37 -9.09 -8.21 7.82
CA LEU A 37 -9.04 -9.17 6.70
C LEU A 37 -7.79 -9.00 5.82
N CYS A 38 -7.22 -7.81 5.78
CA CYS A 38 -6.01 -7.49 5.04
C CYS A 38 -5.22 -6.40 5.78
N ALA A 39 -3.90 -6.32 5.55
CA ALA A 39 -3.08 -5.27 6.14
C ALA A 39 -3.17 -3.92 5.41
N GLY A 40 -3.55 -3.94 4.14
CA GLY A 40 -3.71 -2.76 3.30
C GLY A 40 -4.91 -2.92 2.38
N VAL A 41 -5.54 -1.81 2.02
CA VAL A 41 -6.49 -1.76 0.90
C VAL A 41 -6.50 -0.37 0.28
N CYS A 42 -6.52 -0.34 -1.05
CA CYS A 42 -6.74 0.84 -1.84
C CYS A 42 -8.22 0.90 -2.29
N GLN A 43 -8.95 1.92 -1.85
CA GLN A 43 -10.36 2.13 -2.13
C GLN A 43 -10.57 3.26 -3.13
N TYR A 44 -11.41 3.02 -4.14
CA TYR A 44 -11.78 4.01 -5.14
C TYR A 44 -13.27 4.34 -5.02
N SER A 45 -13.62 5.63 -5.08
CA SER A 45 -15.02 6.05 -5.06
C SER A 45 -15.44 6.68 -6.38
N ARG A 46 -16.76 6.72 -6.61
CA ARG A 46 -17.35 7.45 -7.74
C ARG A 46 -17.03 8.94 -7.56
N GLY A 47 -16.25 9.50 -8.48
CA GLY A 47 -15.75 10.88 -8.40
C GLY A 47 -14.22 10.99 -8.47
N GLY A 48 -13.49 9.89 -8.58
CA GLY A 48 -12.02 9.90 -8.76
C GLY A 48 -11.22 9.98 -7.46
N TYR A 49 -11.89 9.88 -6.31
CA TYR A 49 -11.23 9.84 -5.01
C TYR A 49 -10.66 8.44 -4.74
N CYS A 50 -9.43 8.43 -4.22
CA CYS A 50 -8.64 7.23 -3.95
C CYS A 50 -8.10 7.32 -2.51
N SER A 51 -8.26 6.26 -1.73
CA SER A 51 -7.84 6.20 -0.33
C SER A 51 -7.15 4.89 -0.03
N ILE A 52 -5.92 4.98 0.48
CA ILE A 52 -5.17 3.86 1.03
C ILE A 52 -5.48 3.76 2.53
N ARG A 53 -5.92 2.58 2.97
CA ARG A 53 -6.14 2.28 4.38
C ARG A 53 -5.21 1.18 4.82
N LEU A 54 -4.55 1.36 5.96
CA LEU A 54 -3.64 0.37 6.56
C LEU A 54 -4.24 -0.17 7.86
N SER A 55 -4.11 -1.48 8.13
CA SER A 55 -4.68 -2.08 9.33
C SER A 55 -3.79 -1.78 10.52
N GLN A 56 -4.29 -0.97 11.44
CA GLN A 56 -3.59 -0.76 12.71
C GLN A 56 -3.47 -2.07 13.49
N LYS A 57 -4.52 -2.90 13.49
CA LYS A 57 -4.57 -4.15 14.26
C LYS A 57 -3.53 -5.17 13.79
N LEU A 58 -3.33 -5.30 12.49
CA LEU A 58 -2.41 -6.27 11.91
C LEU A 58 -0.98 -5.73 11.88
N LEU A 59 -0.78 -4.47 11.49
CA LEU A 59 0.55 -3.90 11.29
C LEU A 59 1.23 -3.41 12.57
N GLN A 60 0.51 -3.18 13.67
CA GLN A 60 1.12 -2.82 14.95
C GLN A 60 2.07 -3.90 15.51
N PHE A 61 1.91 -5.16 15.08
CA PHE A 61 2.75 -6.28 15.48
C PHE A 61 3.79 -6.67 14.43
N ARG A 62 3.85 -5.93 13.31
CA ARG A 62 4.71 -6.25 12.17
C ARG A 62 5.97 -5.40 12.17
N SER A 63 6.95 -5.86 11.41
CA SER A 63 8.19 -5.11 11.22
C SER A 63 7.93 -3.80 10.47
N LYS A 64 8.81 -2.81 10.66
CA LYS A 64 8.79 -1.58 9.86
C LYS A 64 8.94 -1.84 8.36
N LYS A 65 9.54 -2.98 7.99
CA LYS A 65 9.71 -3.40 6.60
C LYS A 65 8.38 -3.84 6.00
N GLU A 66 7.65 -4.72 6.67
CA GLU A 66 6.33 -5.20 6.23
C GLU A 66 5.31 -4.04 6.11
N LEU A 67 5.34 -3.07 7.02
CA LEU A 67 4.53 -1.85 6.89
C LEU A 67 4.84 -1.10 5.60
N ARG A 68 6.13 -0.87 5.32
CA ARG A 68 6.57 -0.15 4.12
C ARG A 68 6.19 -0.90 2.85
N GLU A 69 6.38 -2.21 2.83
CA GLU A 69 6.02 -3.08 1.71
C GLU A 69 4.50 -3.10 1.47
N THR A 70 3.71 -3.19 2.53
CA THR A 70 2.24 -3.08 2.45
C THR A 70 1.82 -1.72 1.90
N LEU A 71 2.40 -0.63 2.42
CA LEU A 71 2.08 0.71 1.92
C LEU A 71 2.45 0.88 0.44
N LEU A 72 3.65 0.44 0.04
CA LEU A 72 4.10 0.53 -1.35
C LEU A 72 3.22 -0.31 -2.29
N HIS A 73 2.77 -1.49 -1.86
CA HIS A 73 1.80 -2.31 -2.60
C HIS A 73 0.52 -1.52 -2.89
N GLU A 74 -0.11 -0.94 -1.87
CA GLU A 74 -1.33 -0.14 -2.05
C GLU A 74 -1.07 1.15 -2.86
N MET A 75 0.12 1.73 -2.77
CA MET A 75 0.50 2.90 -3.58
C MET A 75 0.65 2.56 -5.07
N ILE A 76 1.06 1.33 -5.44
CA ILE A 76 1.06 0.89 -6.83
C ILE A 76 -0.37 0.81 -7.36
N HIS A 77 -1.29 0.22 -6.58
CA HIS A 77 -2.71 0.21 -6.92
C HIS A 77 -3.26 1.64 -7.13
N ALA A 78 -3.00 2.53 -6.18
CA ALA A 78 -3.40 3.94 -6.27
C ALA A 78 -2.81 4.62 -7.53
N PHE A 79 -1.54 4.38 -7.83
CA PHE A 79 -0.89 4.94 -9.02
C PHE A 79 -1.55 4.47 -10.31
N LEU A 80 -1.82 3.17 -10.44
CA LEU A 80 -2.49 2.61 -11.62
C LEU A 80 -3.93 3.11 -11.76
N PHE A 81 -4.63 3.32 -10.65
CA PHE A 81 -5.94 3.97 -10.68
C PHE A 81 -5.85 5.41 -11.22
N VAL A 82 -4.94 6.22 -10.67
CA VAL A 82 -4.78 7.64 -11.05
C VAL A 82 -4.35 7.80 -12.50
N THR A 83 -3.43 6.96 -12.98
CA THR A 83 -2.78 7.13 -14.30
C THR A 83 -3.43 6.32 -15.42
N HIS A 84 -4.01 5.17 -15.11
CA HIS A 84 -4.55 4.22 -16.10
C HIS A 84 -6.04 3.92 -15.90
N GLN A 85 -6.70 4.56 -14.92
CA GLN A 85 -8.10 4.28 -14.57
C GLN A 85 -8.35 2.80 -14.23
N ASN A 86 -7.32 2.08 -13.76
CA ASN A 86 -7.46 0.69 -13.33
C ASN A 86 -8.27 0.65 -12.03
N ARG A 87 -9.46 0.05 -12.08
CA ARG A 87 -10.39 -0.09 -10.95
C ARG A 87 -10.47 -1.51 -10.41
N ASP A 88 -9.66 -2.42 -10.96
CA ASP A 88 -9.57 -3.78 -10.46
C ASP A 88 -8.66 -3.80 -9.22
N HIS A 89 -9.25 -4.11 -8.07
CA HIS A 89 -8.60 -4.07 -6.77
C HIS A 89 -7.59 -5.20 -6.59
N ASP A 90 -7.77 -6.33 -7.29
CA ASP A 90 -6.94 -7.53 -7.13
C ASP A 90 -6.06 -7.78 -8.37
N ALA A 91 -6.12 -6.89 -9.37
CA ALA A 91 -5.35 -7.01 -10.60
C ALA A 91 -3.87 -6.71 -10.39
N HIS A 92 -3.08 -7.78 -10.30
CA HIS A 92 -1.62 -7.75 -10.32
C HIS A 92 -1.07 -8.02 -11.73
N GLY A 93 -1.58 -7.25 -12.70
CA GLY A 93 -1.21 -7.36 -14.12
C GLY A 93 0.22 -6.90 -14.43
N PRO A 94 0.63 -6.90 -15.71
CA PRO A 94 1.99 -6.54 -16.11
C PRO A 94 2.48 -5.20 -15.57
N LEU A 95 1.64 -4.15 -15.60
CA LEU A 95 2.00 -2.82 -15.08
C LEU A 95 2.24 -2.83 -13.56
N PHE A 96 1.41 -3.54 -12.80
CA PHE A 96 1.62 -3.68 -11.36
C PHE A 96 2.99 -4.34 -11.10
N ARG A 97 3.26 -5.46 -11.79
CA ARG A 97 4.49 -6.22 -11.64
C ARG A 97 5.72 -5.41 -12.03
N GLU A 98 5.64 -4.62 -13.10
CA GLU A 98 6.71 -3.73 -13.52
C GLU A 98 7.06 -2.69 -12.43
N HIS A 99 6.05 -2.01 -11.86
CA HIS A 99 6.29 -1.05 -10.78
C HIS A 99 6.80 -1.73 -9.50
N MET A 100 6.24 -2.90 -9.16
CA MET A 100 6.67 -3.72 -8.03
C MET A 100 8.15 -4.10 -8.16
N GLU A 101 8.57 -4.67 -9.29
CA GLU A 101 9.96 -5.06 -9.55
C GLU A 101 10.91 -3.87 -9.55
N ARG A 102 10.49 -2.75 -10.16
CA ARG A 102 11.28 -1.51 -10.15
C ARG A 102 11.50 -1.00 -8.72
N ILE A 103 10.46 -0.94 -7.90
CA ILE A 103 10.55 -0.45 -6.51
C ILE A 103 11.36 -1.42 -5.65
N ASN A 104 11.15 -2.73 -5.78
CA ASN A 104 11.95 -3.74 -5.07
C ASN A 104 13.45 -3.58 -5.37
N ARG A 105 13.80 -3.42 -6.65
CA ARG A 105 15.19 -3.24 -7.08
C ARG A 105 15.82 -1.94 -6.58
N LEU A 106 15.07 -0.83 -6.58
CA LEU A 106 15.59 0.48 -6.18
C LEU A 106 15.64 0.66 -4.65
N GLY A 107 14.64 0.14 -3.93
CA GLY A 107 14.46 0.35 -2.49
C GLY A 107 14.91 -0.81 -1.60
N GLY A 108 15.31 -1.95 -2.17
CA GLY A 108 15.66 -3.14 -1.39
C GLY A 108 14.47 -3.78 -0.68
N TYR A 109 13.27 -3.62 -1.23
CA TYR A 109 12.02 -4.19 -0.73
C TYR A 109 11.72 -5.54 -1.36
N ASN A 110 10.76 -6.27 -0.77
CA ASN A 110 10.20 -7.51 -1.27
C ASN A 110 8.68 -7.42 -1.38
N ILE A 111 8.18 -6.38 -2.04
CA ILE A 111 6.77 -6.25 -2.39
C ILE A 111 6.38 -7.46 -3.25
N SER A 112 5.28 -8.12 -2.90
CA SER A 112 4.73 -9.26 -3.62
C SER A 112 3.33 -8.93 -4.17
N VAL A 113 2.85 -9.80 -5.07
CA VAL A 113 1.47 -9.78 -5.57
C VAL A 113 0.49 -10.46 -4.60
N TYR A 114 0.99 -11.05 -3.52
CA TYR A 114 0.18 -11.70 -2.52
C TYR A 114 -0.06 -10.71 -1.37
N HIS A 115 -1.31 -10.57 -0.96
CA HIS A 115 -1.58 -9.88 0.28
C HIS A 115 -1.12 -10.79 1.41
N TYR A 116 -0.07 -10.40 2.16
CA TYR A 116 0.56 -11.20 3.22
C TYR A 116 -0.40 -11.79 4.28
N PHE A 117 -1.67 -11.38 4.31
CA PHE A 117 -2.67 -11.80 5.28
C PHE A 117 -3.76 -12.73 4.74
N THR A 118 -3.88 -12.93 3.41
CA THR A 118 -4.74 -14.01 2.91
C THR A 118 -4.15 -15.40 3.17
N ASP A 119 -2.82 -15.51 3.27
CA ASP A 119 -2.14 -16.79 3.52
C ASP A 119 -2.10 -17.19 5.01
N GLU A 120 -2.22 -16.23 5.95
CA GLU A 120 -2.28 -16.54 7.38
C GLU A 120 -3.65 -17.10 7.82
N VAL A 121 -4.68 -16.99 6.98
CA VAL A 121 -6.00 -17.59 7.21
C VAL A 121 -5.98 -19.11 6.91
N GLU A 122 -5.02 -19.61 6.14
CA GLU A 122 -4.85 -21.06 5.95
C GLU A 122 -4.11 -21.76 7.09
N TYR A 123 -3.59 -21.02 8.08
CA TYR A 123 -2.77 -21.58 9.17
C TYR A 123 -3.35 -21.41 10.59
N TYR A 124 -4.65 -21.13 10.72
CA TYR A 124 -5.37 -21.17 12.01
C TYR A 124 -6.67 -21.97 11.95
#